data_AF-A0A3D5WM31-F1
#
_entry.id   AF-A0A3D5WM31-F1
#
_cell.length_a   1.000
_cell.length_b   1.000
_cell.length_c   1.000
_cell.angle_alpha   90.00
_cell.angle_beta   90.00
_cell.angle_gamma   90.00
#
_symmetry.space_group_name_H-M   'P 1'
#
loop_
_entity.id
_entity.type
_entity.pdbx_description
1 polymer ?
#
loop_
_entity_poly.entity_id
_entity_poly.type
_entity_poly.pdbx_seq_one_letter_code
_entity_poly.pdbx_strand_id
1 'polypeptide(L)' 'GKIVDHGNEICMPSGMDEMGPILTKLRETLTGIQMGHIEAPEGWIKVIK' A
#
# COMPACT_ATOMS: atom_id res chain seq x y z
N GLY A 1 0.14 9.47 9.90
CA GLY A 1 0.73 8.44 10.80
C GLY A 1 1.57 9.08 11.89
N LYS A 2 2.06 8.31 12.87
CA LYS A 2 2.97 8.81 13.92
C LYS A 2 4.17 7.88 14.07
N ILE A 3 5.37 8.44 14.17
CA ILE A 3 6.60 7.73 14.53
C ILE A 3 6.99 8.17 15.96
N VAL A 4 7.30 7.21 16.82
CA VAL A 4 7.86 7.49 18.15
C VAL A 4 9.33 7.11 18.14
N ASP A 5 10.20 8.11 18.29
CA ASP A 5 11.66 7.98 18.34
C ASP A 5 12.17 8.33 19.73
N HIS A 6 12.41 7.33 20.57
CA HIS A 6 12.94 7.50 21.94
C HIS A 6 12.20 8.56 22.79
N GLY A 7 10.87 8.65 22.65
CA GLY A 7 10.03 9.62 23.37
C GLY A 7 9.79 10.93 22.61
N ASN A 8 10.43 11.15 21.46
CA ASN A 8 10.08 12.19 20.51
C ASN A 8 8.97 11.69 19.56
N GLU A 9 7.85 12.40 19.51
CA GLU A 9 6.74 12.07 18.61
C GLU A 9 6.83 12.88 17.32
N ILE A 10 7.04 12.18 16.20
CA ILE A 10 7.00 12.77 14.87
C ILE A 10 5.65 12.43 14.25
N CYS A 11 4.74 13.40 14.26
CA CYS A 11 3.40 13.27 13.68
C CYS A 11 3.44 13.64 12.20
N MET A 12 3.24 12.67 11.31
CA MET A 12 3.09 12.92 9.88
C MET A 12 1.62 13.28 9.59
N PRO A 13 1.32 14.50 9.10
CA PRO A 13 -0.04 14.92 8.81
C PRO A 13 -0.68 14.08 7.70
N SER A 14 0.12 13.61 6.74
CA SER A 14 -0.34 12.67 5.71
C SER A 14 -0.53 11.25 6.28
N GLY A 15 -1.61 10.57 5.88
CA GLY A 15 -1.87 9.18 6.28
C GLY A 15 -2.45 9.01 7.68
N MET A 16 -3.03 10.04 8.29
CA MET A 16 -3.88 9.87 9.49
C MET A 16 -5.35 9.66 9.11
N ASP A 17 -5.86 10.46 8.17
CA ASP A 17 -7.25 10.35 7.70
C ASP A 17 -7.35 9.54 6.40
N GLU A 18 -6.48 9.84 5.43
CA GLU A 18 -6.46 9.18 4.13
C GLU A 18 -5.04 8.84 3.66
N MET A 19 -4.92 7.76 2.90
CA MET A 19 -3.67 7.38 2.25
C MET A 19 -3.29 8.41 1.19
N GLY A 20 -2.03 8.83 1.18
CA GLY A 20 -1.51 9.72 0.14
C GLY A 20 -1.55 9.09 -1.25
N PRO A 21 -1.51 9.91 -2.32
CA PRO A 21 -1.81 9.48 -3.69
C PRO A 21 -0.91 8.35 -4.20
N ILE A 22 0.37 8.34 -3.80
CA ILE A 22 1.32 7.30 -4.21
C ILE A 22 0.98 5.96 -3.55
N LEU A 23 0.70 5.96 -2.24
CA LEU A 23 0.40 4.74 -1.51
C LEU A 23 -0.96 4.17 -1.93
N THR A 24 -1.94 5.03 -2.19
CA THR A 24 -3.24 4.65 -2.72
C THR A 24 -3.10 3.93 -4.07
N LYS A 25 -2.37 4.53 -5.02
CA LYS A 25 -2.12 3.92 -6.34
C LYS A 25 -1.43 2.57 -6.22
N LEU A 26 -0.40 2.45 -5.37
CA LEU A 26 0.29 1.19 -5.13
C LEU A 26 -0.67 0.12 -4.57
N ARG A 27 -1.44 0.46 -3.54
CA ARG A 27 -2.40 -0.47 -2.92
C ARG A 27 -3.46 -0.93 -3.91
N GLU A 28 -4.09 -0.01 -4.62
CA GLU A 28 -5.14 -0.32 -5.61
C GLU A 28 -4.61 -1.21 -6.73
N THR A 29 -3.41 -0.89 -7.25
CA THR A 29 -2.78 -1.65 -8.33
C THR A 29 -2.47 -3.07 -7.88
N LEU A 30 -1.77 -3.23 -6.75
CA LEU A 30 -1.34 -4.53 -6.25
C LEU A 30 -2.54 -5.40 -5.83
N THR A 31 -3.56 -4.79 -5.20
CA THR A 31 -4.79 -5.51 -4.81
C THR A 31 -5.60 -5.89 -6.04
N GLY A 32 -5.72 -5.00 -7.03
CA GLY A 32 -6.39 -5.31 -8.29
C GLY A 32 -5.74 -6.47 -9.04
N ILE A 33 -4.41 -6.54 -9.02
CA ILE A 33 -3.64 -7.70 -9.53
C ILE A 33 -3.96 -8.97 -8.75
N GLN A 34 -3.93 -8.93 -7.42
CA GLN A 34 -4.17 -10.09 -6.56
C GLN A 34 -5.59 -10.66 -6.72
N MET A 35 -6.58 -9.80 -6.92
CA MET A 35 -7.98 -10.17 -7.10
C MET A 35 -8.32 -10.55 -8.55
N GLY A 36 -7.36 -10.44 -9.48
CA GLY A 36 -7.58 -10.72 -10.89
C GLY A 36 -8.41 -9.66 -11.63
N HIS A 37 -8.59 -8.47 -11.05
CA HIS A 37 -9.26 -7.34 -11.70
C HIS A 37 -8.35 -6.60 -12.68
N ILE A 38 -7.03 -6.67 -12.46
CA ILE A 38 -5.99 -6.06 -13.29
C ILE A 38 -5.02 -7.17 -13.70
N GLU A 39 -4.58 -7.18 -14.96
CA GLU A 39 -3.58 -8.13 -15.43
C GLU A 39 -2.23 -7.88 -14.74
N ALA A 40 -1.62 -8.96 -14.23
CA ALA A 40 -0.34 -8.89 -13.57
C ALA A 40 0.81 -8.91 -14.59
N PRO A 41 1.95 -8.27 -14.27
CA PRO A 41 3.19 -8.55 -14.99
C PRO A 41 3.55 -10.04 -14.93
N GLU A 42 4.29 -10.51 -15.93
CA GLU A 42 4.72 -11.91 -16.01
C GLU A 42 5.49 -12.34 -14.75
N GLY A 43 5.15 -13.53 -14.24
CA GLY A 43 5.81 -14.14 -13.07
C GLY A 43 5.35 -13.64 -11.70
N TRP A 44 4.45 -12.65 -11.63
CA TRP A 44 3.99 -12.11 -10.34
C TRP A 44 2.93 -12.97 -9.64
N ILE A 45 2.07 -13.64 -10.42
CA ILE A 45 0.99 -14.47 -9.88
C ILE A 45 1.37 -15.95 -9.98
N LYS A 46 1.30 -16.65 -8.85
CA LYS A 46 1.40 -18.10 -8.78
C LYS A 46 0.05 -18.68 -8.39
N VAL A 47 -0.57 -19.43 -9.30
CA VAL A 47 -1.75 -20.22 -8.98
C VAL A 47 -1.33 -21.46 -8.21
N ILE A 48 -1.98 -21.70 -7.07
CA ILE A 48 -1.84 -22.91 -6.25
C ILE A 48 -3.10 -23.74 -6.47
N LYS A 49 -2.95 -25.05 -6.70
CA LYS A 49 -4.04 -26.02 -6.91
C LYS A 49 -4.18 -26.94 -5.72
#